data_AF-A0A223PH69-F1
#
_entry.id   AF-A0A223PH69-F1
#
_cell.length_a   1.000
_cell.length_b   1.000
_cell.length_c   1.000
_cell.angle_alpha   90.00
_cell.angle_beta   90.00
_cell.angle_gamma   90.00
#
_symmetry.space_group_name_H-M   'P 1'
#
loop_
_entity.id
_entity.type
_entity.pdbx_description
1 polymer ?
#
loop_
_entity_poly.entity_id
_entity_poly.type
_entity_poly.pdbx_seq_one_letter_code
_entity_poly.pdbx_strand_id
1 'polypeptide(L)'
;MTTPNGTNDTSLSDQINYDPNHLLDALIEKLHLKNDAALSRALEVAPPVISKIRHRRLPVGASLLIRMHEVSELSIRELRELMGDRREKFRISDKQFKPKPGSPATPGME
;
A
#
# COMPACT_ATOMS: atom_id res chain seq x y z
N MET A 1 -6.40 23.87 -36.67
CA MET A 1 -5.79 22.67 -36.04
C MET A 1 -6.26 22.67 -34.60
N THR A 2 -7.27 21.88 -34.28
CA THR A 2 -7.95 21.95 -32.97
C THR A 2 -7.87 20.59 -32.30
N THR A 3 -7.03 20.47 -31.28
CA THR A 3 -7.22 19.52 -30.18
C THR A 3 -6.87 20.27 -28.90
N PRO A 4 -7.83 20.38 -27.97
CA PRO A 4 -7.62 19.60 -26.76
C PRO A 4 -8.94 19.08 -26.18
N ASN A 5 -8.99 17.81 -25.82
CA ASN A 5 -9.80 17.43 -24.67
C ASN A 5 -9.22 16.15 -24.05
N GLY A 6 -8.51 16.32 -22.93
CA GLY A 6 -8.08 15.23 -22.07
C GLY A 6 -9.29 14.62 -21.39
N THR A 7 -9.69 13.45 -21.87
CA THR A 7 -10.78 12.66 -21.27
C THR A 7 -10.30 12.09 -19.94
N ASN A 8 -10.78 12.68 -18.85
CA ASN A 8 -10.56 12.27 -17.46
C ASN A 8 -11.45 11.05 -17.10
N ASP A 9 -11.38 9.94 -17.86
CA ASP A 9 -12.22 8.75 -17.62
C ASP A 9 -11.54 7.65 -16.78
N THR A 10 -10.24 7.77 -16.49
CA THR A 10 -9.42 6.71 -15.87
C THR A 10 -9.77 6.37 -14.40
N SER A 11 -10.68 7.08 -13.73
CA SER A 11 -10.78 7.07 -12.26
C SER A 11 -11.72 6.03 -11.62
N LEU A 12 -12.64 5.38 -12.36
CA LEU A 12 -13.54 4.36 -11.80
C LEU A 12 -13.07 2.93 -12.05
N SER A 13 -12.64 2.60 -13.27
CA SER A 13 -12.20 1.27 -13.68
C SER A 13 -10.93 0.81 -12.96
N ASP A 14 -10.03 1.74 -12.62
CA ASP A 14 -8.79 1.47 -11.88
C ASP A 14 -9.03 1.14 -10.38
N GLN A 15 -10.23 1.43 -9.85
CA GLN A 15 -10.61 1.01 -8.51
C GLN A 15 -11.21 -0.40 -8.46
N ILE A 16 -11.64 -0.94 -9.61
CA ILE A 16 -12.41 -2.20 -9.67
C ILE A 16 -11.50 -3.42 -9.46
N ASN A 17 -10.19 -3.32 -9.69
CA ASN A 17 -9.30 -4.48 -9.72
C ASN A 17 -8.14 -4.46 -8.70
N TYR A 18 -8.23 -3.63 -7.65
CA TYR A 18 -7.24 -3.65 -6.56
C TYR A 18 -7.43 -4.91 -5.70
N ASP A 19 -6.54 -5.88 -5.86
CA ASP A 19 -6.53 -7.10 -5.04
C ASP A 19 -5.17 -7.30 -4.34
N PRO A 20 -5.06 -6.86 -3.08
CA PRO A 20 -3.85 -7.05 -2.31
C PRO A 20 -3.69 -8.47 -1.78
N ASN A 21 -4.71 -9.33 -1.87
CA ASN A 21 -4.60 -10.72 -1.44
C ASN A 21 -3.71 -11.49 -2.43
N HIS A 22 -3.93 -11.32 -3.73
CA HIS A 22 -3.08 -11.87 -4.78
C HIS A 22 -1.60 -11.48 -4.61
N LEU A 23 -1.31 -10.22 -4.29
CA LEU A 23 0.05 -9.77 -3.99
C LEU A 23 0.66 -10.52 -2.80
N LEU A 24 -0.07 -10.61 -1.68
CA LEU A 24 0.43 -11.27 -0.47
C LEU A 24 0.60 -12.78 -0.66
N ASP A 25 -0.31 -13.42 -1.38
CA ASP A 25 -0.24 -14.85 -1.69
C ASP A 25 0.97 -15.15 -2.57
N ALA A 26 1.15 -14.38 -3.65
CA ALA A 26 2.30 -14.49 -4.52
C ALA A 26 3.63 -14.31 -3.76
N LEU A 27 3.68 -13.38 -2.79
CA LEU A 27 4.86 -13.20 -1.93
C LEU A 27 5.08 -14.39 -0.99
N ILE A 28 4.03 -14.97 -0.42
CA ILE A 28 4.12 -16.17 0.42
C ILE A 28 4.67 -17.34 -0.39
N GLU A 29 4.15 -17.55 -1.60
CA GLU A 29 4.61 -18.59 -2.51
C GLU A 29 6.06 -18.35 -2.95
N LYS A 30 6.41 -17.13 -3.38
CA LYS A 30 7.76 -16.78 -3.84
C LYS A 30 8.83 -16.96 -2.78
N LEU A 31 8.52 -16.58 -1.54
CA LEU A 31 9.44 -16.64 -0.41
C LEU A 31 9.37 -17.99 0.32
N HIS A 32 8.58 -18.95 -0.17
CA HIS A 32 8.34 -20.25 0.45
C HIS A 32 7.91 -20.13 1.93
N LEU A 33 7.06 -19.16 2.23
CA LEU A 33 6.58 -18.88 3.57
C LEU A 33 5.33 -19.72 3.87
N LYS A 34 5.12 -20.01 5.17
CA LYS A 34 3.98 -20.82 5.61
C LYS A 34 2.69 -20.02 5.82
N ASN A 35 2.81 -18.73 6.17
CA ASN A 35 1.67 -17.88 6.52
C ASN A 35 2.02 -16.38 6.56
N ASP A 36 1.01 -15.54 6.74
CA ASP A 36 1.14 -14.08 6.92
C ASP A 36 2.01 -13.67 8.10
N ALA A 37 2.07 -14.47 9.17
CA ALA A 37 2.92 -14.17 10.30
C ALA A 37 4.41 -14.36 9.96
N ALA A 38 4.74 -15.25 9.02
CA ALA A 38 6.08 -15.38 8.48
C ALA A 38 6.38 -14.23 7.48
N LEU A 39 5.39 -13.88 6.65
CA LEU A 39 5.51 -12.74 5.73
C LEU A 39 5.73 -11.41 6.45
N SER A 40 4.99 -11.16 7.53
CA SER A 40 5.16 -9.94 8.34
C SER A 40 6.57 -9.83 8.93
N ARG A 41 7.19 -10.93 9.35
CA ARG A 41 8.58 -10.96 9.82
C ARG A 41 9.58 -10.72 8.69
N ALA A 42 9.39 -11.35 7.54
CA ALA A 42 10.25 -11.14 6.37
C ALA A 42 10.21 -9.67 5.91
N LEU A 43 9.01 -9.08 5.87
CA LEU A 43 8.79 -7.68 5.51
C LEU A 43 9.09 -6.68 6.65
N GLU A 44 9.54 -7.13 7.83
CA GLU A 44 9.75 -6.28 9.01
C GLU A 44 8.53 -5.40 9.39
N VAL A 45 7.33 -5.90 9.14
CA VAL A 45 6.08 -5.24 9.52
C VAL A 45 5.36 -5.99 10.63
N ALA A 46 4.51 -5.27 11.37
CA ALA A 46 3.67 -5.92 12.37
C ALA A 46 2.62 -6.83 11.69
N PRO A 47 2.33 -8.03 12.24
CA PRO A 47 1.24 -8.90 11.78
C PRO A 47 -0.11 -8.19 11.53
N PRO A 48 -0.57 -7.23 12.35
CA PRO A 48 -1.82 -6.51 12.08
C PRO A 48 -1.79 -5.68 10.79
N VAL A 49 -0.62 -5.31 10.26
CA VAL A 49 -0.52 -4.59 8.98
C VAL A 49 -0.93 -5.49 7.84
N ILE A 50 -0.40 -6.72 7.78
CA ILE A 50 -0.74 -7.71 6.75
C ILE A 50 -2.22 -8.07 6.81
N SER A 51 -2.75 -8.31 8.02
CA SER A 51 -4.18 -8.56 8.20
C SER A 51 -5.03 -7.39 7.67
N LYS A 52 -4.71 -6.14 8.02
CA LYS A 52 -5.44 -4.97 7.51
C LYS A 52 -5.35 -4.84 5.99
N ILE A 53 -4.24 -5.23 5.38
CA ILE A 53 -4.07 -5.24 3.91
C ILE A 53 -4.96 -6.31 3.26
N ARG A 54 -4.95 -7.55 3.78
CA ARG A 54 -5.85 -8.63 3.29
C ARG A 54 -7.31 -8.22 3.35
N HIS A 55 -7.72 -7.56 4.44
CA HIS A 55 -9.09 -7.07 4.62
C HIS A 55 -9.36 -5.72 3.93
N ARG A 56 -8.44 -5.22 3.10
CA ARG A 56 -8.56 -3.94 2.36
C ARG A 56 -8.85 -2.72 3.27
N ARG A 57 -8.49 -2.83 4.56
CA ARG A 57 -8.59 -1.76 5.57
C ARG A 57 -7.38 -0.82 5.57
N LEU A 58 -6.27 -1.28 5.02
CA LEU A 58 -5.04 -0.50 4.87
C LEU A 58 -4.52 -0.65 3.43
N PRO A 59 -4.37 0.44 2.66
CA PRO A 59 -3.78 0.39 1.33
C PRO A 59 -2.26 0.14 1.42
N VAL A 60 -1.71 -0.55 0.43
CA VAL A 60 -0.25 -0.75 0.33
C VAL A 60 0.39 0.59 -0.05
N GLY A 61 1.15 1.16 0.89
CA GLY A 61 1.89 2.40 0.68
C GLY A 61 3.24 2.18 0.00
N ALA A 62 3.85 3.26 -0.49
CA ALA A 62 5.16 3.22 -1.17
C ALA A 62 6.25 2.57 -0.31
N SER A 63 6.34 2.90 0.99
CA SER A 63 7.34 2.32 1.89
C SER A 63 7.21 0.80 2.02
N LEU A 64 5.98 0.28 2.06
CA LEU A 64 5.75 -1.16 2.15
C LEU A 64 6.06 -1.86 0.82
N LEU A 65 5.72 -1.22 -0.30
CA LEU A 65 6.06 -1.69 -1.64
C LEU A 65 7.57 -1.79 -1.87
N ILE A 66 8.33 -0.78 -1.42
CA ILE A 66 9.79 -0.82 -1.46
C ILE A 66 10.29 -2.02 -0.65
N ARG A 67 9.74 -2.23 0.55
CA ARG A 67 10.14 -3.36 1.38
C ARG A 67 9.81 -4.71 0.73
N MET A 68 8.65 -4.82 0.09
CA MET A 68 8.26 -6.00 -0.69
C MET A 68 9.23 -6.25 -1.85
N HIS A 69 9.66 -5.21 -2.55
CA HIS A 69 10.67 -5.29 -3.61
C HIS A 69 12.01 -5.80 -3.09
N GLU A 70 12.49 -5.27 -1.96
CA GLU A 70 13.77 -5.67 -1.37
C GLU A 70 13.80 -7.15 -0.98
N VAL A 71 12.72 -7.69 -0.41
CA VAL A 71 12.70 -9.08 0.06
C VAL A 71 12.41 -10.09 -1.03
N SER A 72 11.57 -9.75 -1.99
CA SER A 72 11.11 -10.68 -3.05
C SER A 72 11.90 -10.56 -4.35
N GLU A 73 12.75 -9.53 -4.46
CA GLU A 73 13.49 -9.15 -5.67
C GLU A 73 12.58 -8.88 -6.88
N LEU A 74 11.26 -8.74 -6.66
CA LEU A 74 10.29 -8.42 -7.69
C LEU A 74 10.30 -6.92 -7.99
N SER A 75 10.33 -6.55 -9.27
CA SER A 75 10.23 -5.14 -9.66
C SER A 75 8.93 -4.50 -9.14
N ILE A 76 8.98 -3.20 -8.84
CA ILE A 76 7.81 -2.43 -8.40
C ILE A 76 6.64 -2.55 -9.41
N ARG A 77 6.95 -2.72 -10.70
CA ARG A 77 5.97 -3.01 -11.76
C ARG A 77 5.22 -4.32 -11.52
N GLU A 78 5.96 -5.42 -11.34
CA GLU A 78 5.39 -6.74 -11.04
C GLU A 78 4.51 -6.70 -9.78
N LEU A 79 4.97 -6.04 -8.72
CA LEU A 79 4.20 -5.90 -7.49
C LEU A 79 2.88 -5.15 -7.72
N ARG A 80 2.87 -4.12 -8.57
CA ARG A 80 1.64 -3.42 -8.96
C ARG A 80 0.73 -4.28 -9.83
N GLU A 81 1.29 -5.07 -10.74
CA GLU A 81 0.54 -5.98 -11.60
C GLU A 81 -0.14 -7.09 -10.78
N LEU A 82 0.57 -7.67 -9.82
CA LEU A 82 0.04 -8.65 -8.86
C LEU A 82 -1.10 -8.06 -8.00
N MET A 83 -0.98 -6.79 -7.64
CA MET A 83 -2.02 -6.07 -6.90
C MET A 83 -3.20 -5.65 -7.79
N GLY A 84 -3.05 -5.73 -9.12
CA GLY A 84 -4.00 -5.16 -10.08
C GLY A 84 -4.08 -3.63 -10.01
N ASP A 85 -3.10 -2.97 -9.39
CA ASP A 85 -3.04 -1.52 -9.22
C ASP A 85 -2.41 -0.88 -10.45
N ARG A 86 -3.25 -0.34 -11.33
CA ARG A 86 -2.81 0.37 -12.54
C ARG A 86 -2.69 1.88 -12.36
N ARG A 87 -2.92 2.38 -11.13
CA ARG A 87 -2.78 3.80 -10.74
C ARG A 87 -1.40 4.35 -11.03
N GLU A 88 -1.31 5.31 -11.93
CA GLU A 88 -0.04 5.99 -12.27
C GLU A 88 0.52 6.83 -11.10
N LYS A 89 -0.30 7.16 -10.09
CA LYS A 89 0.09 7.95 -8.92
C LYS A 89 -0.36 7.28 -7.63
N PHE A 90 0.58 7.10 -6.71
CA PHE A 90 0.29 6.58 -5.37
C PHE A 90 -0.68 7.52 -4.65
N ARG A 91 -1.76 6.95 -4.10
CA ARG A 91 -2.61 7.66 -3.15
C ARG A 91 -1.81 7.86 -1.87
N ILE A 92 -1.12 8.99 -1.77
CA ILE A 92 -0.64 9.51 -0.50
C ILE A 92 -1.90 9.63 0.36
N SER A 93 -2.06 8.71 1.32
CA SER A 93 -3.26 8.67 2.13
C SER A 93 -3.33 9.94 2.96
N ASP A 94 -4.24 10.84 2.60
CA ASP A 94 -4.53 12.12 3.26
C ASP A 94 -4.92 11.95 4.74
N LYS A 95 -5.25 10.73 5.16
CA LYS A 95 -5.67 10.39 6.52
C LYS A 95 -4.52 10.11 7.49
N GLN A 96 -3.28 9.92 7.02
CA GLN A 96 -2.13 9.61 7.89
C GLN A 96 -1.36 10.88 8.33
N PHE A 97 -1.51 11.99 7.61
CA PHE A 97 -0.86 13.28 7.91
C PHE A 97 -1.85 14.35 8.38
N LYS A 98 -2.82 14.00 9.23
CA LYS A 98 -3.46 15.03 10.05
C LYS A 98 -2.60 15.22 11.30
N PRO A 99 -1.83 16.33 11.43
CA PRO A 99 -1.30 16.69 12.75
C PRO A 99 -2.49 16.74 13.69
N LYS A 100 -2.48 15.98 14.78
CA LYS A 100 -3.50 16.09 15.84
C LYS A 100 -3.55 17.57 16.26
N PRO A 101 -4.64 18.32 16.00
CA PRO A 101 -4.75 19.64 16.57
C PRO A 101 -5.15 19.45 18.05
N GLY A 102 -4.24 19.77 18.97
CA GLY A 102 -4.60 19.98 20.36
C GLY A 102 -4.07 18.98 21.38
N SER A 103 -2.74 18.79 21.46
CA SER A 103 -2.14 18.54 22.78
C SER A 103 -1.77 19.91 23.36
N PRO A 104 -2.50 20.44 24.37
CA PRO A 104 -2.06 21.64 25.06
C PRO A 104 -0.82 21.27 25.86
N ALA A 105 0.35 21.73 25.40
CA ALA A 105 1.54 21.79 26.23
C ALA A 105 1.19 22.63 27.45
N THR A 106 1.11 21.99 28.61
CA THR A 106 0.96 22.67 29.90
C THR A 106 2.37 23.14 30.29
N PRO A 107 2.68 24.45 30.26
CA PRO A 107 3.90 24.95 30.88
C PRO A 107 3.60 25.09 32.37
N GLY A 108 4.38 24.40 33.19
CA GLY A 108 4.28 24.49 34.64
C GLY A 108 4.73 25.85 35.19
N MET A 109 4.27 26.10 36.41
CA MET A 109 5.00 26.72 37.52
C MET A 109 5.46 28.17 37.34
N GLU A 110 4.65 29.09 37.88
CA GLU A 110 5.15 30.16 38.75
C GLU A 110 4.41 30.09 40.09
#